data_AF-A0A0B1S7E2-F1
#
_entry.id   AF-A0A0B1S7E2-F1
#
_cell.length_a   1.000
_cell.length_b   1.000
_cell.length_c   1.000
_cell.angle_alpha   90.00
_cell.angle_beta   90.00
_cell.angle_gamma   90.00
#
_symmetry.space_group_name_H-M   'P 1'
#
loop_
_entity.id
_entity.type
_entity.pdbx_description
1 polymer ?
#
loop_
_entity_poly.entity_id
_entity_poly.type
_entity_poly.pdbx_seq_one_letter_code
_entity_poly.pdbx_strand_id
1 'polypeptide(L)'
;MTISYSDTFVKLLFRWKGSLWKAIWRHLLVFLLLYFSINAAYRFLMTEEQQQLFVKYVVLFDNWTKEIPLTFLLGFYVAMIIRRWWDCCQLISWPDSLLYNVSALIRGNDVNA
;
A
#
# COMPACT_ATOMS: atom_id res chain seq x y z
N MET A 1 3.79 2.22 -16.48
CA MET A 1 4.66 1.08 -16.08
C MET A 1 3.80 0.05 -15.36
N THR A 2 3.16 -0.83 -16.12
CA THR A 2 2.47 -2.01 -15.56
C THR A 2 3.54 -3.06 -15.26
N ILE A 3 3.56 -3.57 -14.02
CA ILE A 3 4.51 -4.60 -13.62
C ILE A 3 3.81 -5.95 -13.82
N SER A 4 4.31 -6.78 -14.72
CA SER A 4 3.82 -8.14 -14.95
C SER A 4 4.68 -9.12 -14.14
N TYR A 5 4.05 -10.02 -13.37
CA TYR A 5 4.72 -10.96 -12.49
C TYR A 5 4.41 -12.40 -12.88
N SER A 6 5.44 -13.21 -13.11
CA SER A 6 5.34 -14.68 -13.29
C SER A 6 6.17 -15.45 -12.26
N ASP A 7 6.74 -14.77 -11.25
CA ASP A 7 7.66 -15.32 -10.26
C ASP A 7 6.97 -15.84 -8.99
N THR A 8 7.64 -16.75 -8.28
CA THR A 8 7.27 -17.24 -6.93
C THR A 8 7.16 -16.07 -5.93
N PHE A 9 6.07 -16.02 -5.15
CA PHE A 9 5.73 -14.93 -4.21
C PHE A 9 6.89 -14.42 -3.33
N VAL A 10 7.75 -15.34 -2.85
CA VAL A 10 8.89 -15.00 -2.00
C VAL A 10 9.91 -14.09 -2.70
N LYS A 11 10.15 -14.26 -4.01
CA LYS A 11 11.06 -13.40 -4.78
C LYS A 11 10.53 -11.97 -4.92
N LEU A 12 9.20 -11.79 -4.87
CA LEU A 12 8.56 -10.47 -4.93
C LEU A 12 8.77 -9.65 -3.66
N LEU A 13 8.86 -10.29 -2.48
CA LEU A 13 9.08 -9.59 -1.21
C LEU A 13 10.41 -8.83 -1.16
N PHE A 14 11.44 -9.35 -1.83
CA PHE A 14 12.79 -8.78 -1.80
C PHE A 14 13.08 -7.78 -2.93
N ARG A 15 12.13 -7.54 -3.85
CA ARG A 15 12.27 -6.52 -4.89
C ARG A 15 12.20 -5.13 -4.25
N TRP A 16 12.99 -4.15 -4.72
CA TRP A 16 12.92 -2.76 -4.23
C TRP A 16 11.96 -1.86 -5.05
N LYS A 17 12.07 -1.86 -6.39
CA LYS A 17 11.21 -1.02 -7.25
C LYS A 17 9.75 -1.50 -7.18
N GLY A 18 8.83 -0.59 -6.85
CA GLY A 18 7.40 -0.90 -6.72
C GLY A 18 7.02 -1.72 -5.49
N SER A 19 7.96 -1.92 -4.55
CA SER A 19 7.73 -2.74 -3.36
C SER A 19 7.06 -1.97 -2.23
N LEU A 20 6.40 -2.73 -1.35
CA LEU A 20 5.85 -2.21 -0.09
C LEU A 20 6.95 -1.53 0.74
N TRP A 21 8.15 -2.14 0.81
CA TRP A 21 9.29 -1.60 1.56
C TRP A 21 9.64 -0.18 1.15
N LYS A 22 9.72 0.08 -0.17
CA LYS A 22 10.01 1.43 -0.68
C LYS A 22 8.92 2.44 -0.32
N ALA A 23 7.67 2.01 -0.15
CA ALA A 23 6.56 2.88 0.25
C ALA A 23 6.57 3.20 1.76
N ILE A 24 6.89 2.21 2.62
CA ILE A 24 6.69 2.34 4.07
C ILE A 24 7.95 2.70 4.86
N TRP A 25 9.15 2.52 4.32
CA TRP A 25 10.40 2.59 5.11
C TRP A 25 10.58 3.89 5.92
N ARG A 26 10.17 5.06 5.38
CA ARG A 26 10.25 6.33 6.12
C ARG A 26 9.32 6.36 7.33
N HIS A 27 8.08 5.90 7.16
CA HIS A 27 7.11 5.83 8.25
C HIS A 27 7.55 4.82 9.31
N LEU A 28 8.08 3.66 8.87
CA LEU A 28 8.62 2.64 9.77
C LEU A 28 9.81 3.19 10.58
N LEU A 29 10.71 3.94 9.94
CA LEU A 29 11.86 4.54 10.61
C LEU A 29 11.41 5.53 11.69
N VAL A 30 10.47 6.43 11.39
CA VAL A 30 9.93 7.38 12.37
C VAL A 30 9.23 6.65 13.53
N PHE A 31 8.44 5.62 13.23
CA PHE A 31 7.79 4.79 14.25
C PHE A 31 8.81 4.14 15.18
N LEU A 32 9.85 3.53 14.63
CA LEU A 32 10.92 2.89 15.42
C LEU A 32 11.68 3.91 16.27
N LEU A 33 12.03 5.07 15.71
CA LEU A 33 12.71 6.12 16.47
C LEU A 33 11.87 6.58 17.66
N LEU A 34 10.58 6.85 17.46
CA LEU A 34 9.68 7.24 18.56
C LEU A 34 9.56 6.11 19.60
N TYR A 35 9.37 4.87 19.16
CA TYR A 35 9.27 3.72 20.05
C TYR A 35 10.51 3.56 20.93
N PHE A 36 11.70 3.60 20.33
CA PHE A 36 12.96 3.50 21.06
C PHE A 36 13.21 4.71 21.96
N SER A 37 12.79 5.91 21.55
CA SER A 37 12.89 7.11 22.38
C SER A 37 12.04 7.00 23.65
N ILE A 38 10.79 6.52 23.53
CA ILE A 38 9.91 6.28 24.68
C ILE A 38 10.49 5.17 25.57
N ASN A 39 11.01 4.09 24.98
CA ASN A 39 11.64 3.01 25.74
C ASN A 39 12.87 3.49 26.52
N ALA A 40 13.72 4.32 25.90
CA ALA A 40 14.87 4.94 26.57
C ALA A 40 14.42 5.86 27.71
N ALA A 41 13.38 6.67 27.51
CA ALA A 41 12.83 7.50 28.57
C ALA A 41 12.27 6.66 29.75
N TYR A 42 11.55 5.58 29.46
CA TYR A 42 11.05 4.66 30.48
C TYR A 42 12.18 4.03 31.30
N ARG A 43 13.27 3.59 30.64
CA ARG A 43 14.40 2.91 31.30
C ARG A 43 15.34 3.83 32.07
N PHE A 44 15.65 5.00 31.52
CA PHE A 44 16.73 5.84 32.02
C PHE A 44 16.27 7.14 32.70
N LEU A 45 15.05 7.63 32.41
CA LEU A 45 14.55 8.90 32.97
C LEU A 45 13.48 8.74 34.04
N MET A 46 12.66 7.68 33.99
CA MET A 46 11.56 7.49 34.95
C MET A 46 11.99 6.79 36.23
N THR A 47 11.41 7.23 37.36
CA THR A 47 11.49 6.55 38.66
C THR A 47 10.52 5.37 38.73
N GLU A 48 10.67 4.47 39.72
CA GLU A 48 9.82 3.28 39.87
C GLU A 48 8.32 3.61 39.96
N GLU A 49 7.94 4.65 40.70
CA GLU A 49 6.55 5.08 40.82
C GLU A 49 5.98 5.56 39.47
N GLN A 50 6.77 6.32 38.71
CA GLN A 50 6.39 6.81 37.38
C GLN A 50 6.27 5.66 36.37
N GLN A 51 7.16 4.67 36.45
CA GLN A 51 7.09 3.47 35.62
C GLN A 51 5.80 2.67 35.87
N GLN A 52 5.38 2.53 37.13
CA GLN A 52 4.13 1.84 37.47
C GLN A 52 2.90 2.57 36.90
N LEU A 53 2.88 3.90 36.96
CA LEU A 53 1.82 4.70 36.33
C LEU A 53 1.85 4.57 34.81
N PHE A 54 3.04 4.62 34.20
CA PHE A 54 3.20 4.45 32.75
C PHE A 54 2.64 3.10 32.26
N VAL A 55 2.90 2.01 32.98
CA VAL A 55 2.36 0.68 32.63
C VAL A 55 0.83 0.67 32.65
N LYS A 56 0.19 1.36 33.60
CA LYS A 56 -1.29 1.49 33.62
C LYS A 56 -1.80 2.18 32.36
N TYR A 57 -1.14 3.23 31.89
CA TYR A 57 -1.50 3.90 30.64
C TYR A 57 -1.29 2.99 29.42
N VAL A 58 -0.19 2.24 29.35
CA VAL A 58 0.06 1.30 28.25
C VAL A 58 -1.06 0.26 28.15
N VAL A 59 -1.48 -0.32 29.28
CA VAL A 59 -2.59 -1.28 29.33
C VAL A 59 -3.91 -0.63 28.91
N LEU A 60 -4.16 0.62 29.33
CA LEU A 60 -5.35 1.36 28.93
C LEU A 60 -5.41 1.55 27.40
N PHE A 61 -4.31 1.98 26.78
CA PHE A 61 -4.24 2.18 25.33
C PHE A 61 -4.31 0.86 24.54
N ASP A 62 -3.72 -0.23 25.05
CA ASP A 62 -3.82 -1.56 24.43
C ASP A 62 -5.28 -2.04 24.37
N ASN A 63 -6.02 -1.86 25.47
CA ASN A 63 -7.44 -2.20 25.50
C ASN A 63 -8.26 -1.35 24.51
N TRP A 64 -8.05 -0.04 24.49
CA TRP A 64 -8.74 0.85 23.54
C TRP A 64 -8.44 0.55 22.08
N THR A 65 -7.20 0.16 21.76
CA THR A 65 -6.81 -0.11 20.37
C THR A 65 -7.50 -1.36 19.81
N LYS A 66 -7.79 -2.35 20.67
CA LYS A 66 -8.49 -3.59 20.29
C LYS A 66 -9.96 -3.37 19.93
N GLU A 67 -10.58 -2.34 20.49
CA GLU A 67 -11.98 -1.99 20.21
C GLU A 67 -12.19 -1.43 18.79
N ILE A 68 -11.13 -0.94 18.14
CA ILE A 68 -11.24 -0.34 16.81
C ILE A 68 -10.95 -1.40 15.74
N PRO A 69 -11.92 -1.79 14.90
CA PRO A 69 -11.72 -2.81 13.86
C PRO A 69 -11.00 -2.22 12.63
N LEU A 70 -9.77 -1.75 12.80
CA LEU A 70 -8.98 -1.07 11.77
C LEU A 70 -8.77 -1.95 10.52
N THR A 71 -8.52 -3.25 10.71
CA THR A 71 -8.31 -4.19 9.61
C THR A 71 -9.53 -4.28 8.70
N PHE A 72 -10.74 -4.26 9.28
CA PHE A 72 -11.99 -4.32 8.54
C PHE A 72 -12.22 -3.03 7.73
N LEU A 73 -12.03 -1.87 8.38
CA LEU A 73 -12.18 -0.57 7.74
C LEU A 73 -11.18 -0.40 6.59
N LEU A 74 -9.91 -0.77 6.81
CA LEU A 74 -8.87 -0.72 5.79
C LEU A 74 -9.18 -1.66 4.63
N GLY A 75 -9.69 -2.86 4.92
CA GLY A 75 -10.11 -3.83 3.91
C GLY A 75 -11.17 -3.26 2.96
N PHE A 76 -12.23 -2.64 3.51
CA PHE A 76 -13.25 -1.99 2.69
C PHE A 76 -12.71 -0.78 1.93
N TYR A 77 -11.91 0.05 2.58
CA TYR A 77 -11.33 1.23 1.96
C TYR A 77 -10.45 0.87 0.76
N VAL A 78 -9.56 -0.11 0.92
CA VAL A 78 -8.69 -0.59 -0.15
C VAL A 78 -9.50 -1.25 -1.27
N ALA A 79 -10.52 -2.06 -0.95
CA ALA A 79 -11.39 -2.67 -1.95
C ALA A 79 -12.10 -1.61 -2.82
N MET A 80 -12.59 -0.53 -2.21
CA MET A 80 -13.20 0.60 -2.92
C MET A 80 -12.20 1.28 -3.85
N ILE A 81 -10.96 1.52 -3.40
CA ILE A 81 -9.91 2.13 -4.22
C ILE A 81 -9.56 1.25 -5.42
N ILE A 82 -9.37 -0.04 -5.21
CA ILE A 82 -9.02 -0.99 -6.28
C ILE A 82 -10.11 -1.01 -7.34
N ARG A 83 -11.39 -1.02 -6.95
CA ARG A 83 -12.51 -0.97 -7.88
C ARG A 83 -12.45 0.27 -8.77
N ARG A 84 -12.33 1.45 -8.16
CA ARG A 84 -12.24 2.71 -8.91
C ARG A 84 -11.03 2.77 -9.83
N TRP A 85 -9.88 2.29 -9.35
CA TRP A 85 -8.66 2.22 -10.16
C TRP A 85 -8.87 1.34 -11.39
N TRP A 86 -9.52 0.19 -11.22
CA TRP A 86 -9.83 -0.71 -12.33
C TRP A 86 -10.81 -0.09 -13.32
N ASP A 87 -11.86 0.59 -12.83
CA ASP A 87 -12.81 1.31 -13.69
C ASP A 87 -12.07 2.37 -14.54
N CYS A 88 -11.10 3.10 -13.96
CA CYS A 88 -10.23 4.02 -14.70
C CYS A 88 -9.37 3.31 -15.75
N CYS A 89 -8.88 2.10 -15.47
CA CYS A 89 -8.14 1.32 -16.47
C CYS A 89 -9.05 0.85 -17.62
N GLN A 90 -10.32 0.54 -17.36
CA GLN A 90 -11.26 0.13 -18.41
C GLN A 90 -11.73 1.29 -19.29
N LEU A 91 -11.71 2.52 -18.76
CA LEU A 91 -11.97 3.74 -19.54
C LEU A 91 -10.90 4.01 -20.60
N ILE A 92 -9.72 3.39 -20.51
CA ILE A 92 -8.71 3.49 -21.56
C ILE A 92 -9.20 2.67 -22.77
N SER A 93 -9.68 3.37 -23.79
CA SER A 93 -10.10 2.74 -25.03
C SER A 93 -8.87 2.28 -25.80
N TRP A 94 -8.71 0.97 -25.94
CA TRP A 94 -7.71 0.40 -26.83
C TRP A 94 -8.18 0.58 -28.27
N PRO A 95 -7.35 1.15 -29.16
CA PRO A 95 -7.73 1.37 -30.55
C PRO A 95 -7.79 0.06 -31.33
N ASP A 96 -7.40 -1.08 -30.75
CA ASP A 96 -7.25 -2.38 -31.43
C ASP A 96 -8.50 -2.79 -32.21
N SER A 97 -9.69 -2.71 -31.60
CA SER A 97 -10.96 -3.03 -32.28
C SER A 97 -11.28 -2.06 -33.41
N LEU A 98 -10.95 -0.77 -33.25
CA LEU A 98 -11.17 0.25 -34.26
C LEU A 98 -10.20 0.07 -35.43
N LEU A 99 -8.92 -0.16 -35.14
CA LEU A 99 -7.86 -0.42 -36.12
C LEU A 99 -8.12 -1.70 -36.91
N TYR A 100 -8.59 -2.77 -36.26
CA TYR A 100 -8.99 -4.00 -36.93
C TYR A 100 -10.08 -3.72 -37.97
N ASN A 101 -11.15 -3.02 -37.58
CA ASN A 101 -12.25 -2.68 -38.47
C ASN A 101 -11.80 -1.79 -39.63
N VAL A 102 -10.98 -0.77 -39.36
CA VAL A 102 -10.41 0.13 -40.37
C VAL A 102 -9.55 -0.67 -41.37
N SER A 103 -8.69 -1.58 -40.90
CA SER A 103 -7.84 -2.41 -41.77
C SER A 103 -8.62 -3.41 -42.63
N ALA A 104 -9.77 -3.88 -42.16
CA ALA A 104 -10.61 -4.83 -42.89
C ALA A 104 -11.46 -4.14 -43.98
N LEU A 105 -11.94 -2.93 -43.67
CA LEU A 105 -12.88 -2.15 -44.48
C LEU A 105 -12.19 -1.22 -45.50
N ILE A 106 -11.05 -0.61 -45.14
CA ILE A 106 -10.26 0.22 -46.05
C ILE A 106 -9.22 -0.69 -46.73
N ARG A 107 -9.43 -0.98 -48.01
CA ARG A 107 -8.48 -1.74 -48.84
C ARG A 107 -8.00 -0.88 -50.00
N GLY A 108 -6.70 -0.73 -50.15
CA GLY A 108 -6.03 -0.01 -51.23
C GLY A 108 -4.52 -0.09 -51.03
N ASN A 109 -3.75 -0.34 -52.10
CA ASN A 109 -2.29 -0.43 -52.07
C ASN A 109 -1.64 0.75 -52.81
N ASP A 110 -2.44 1.79 -53.10
CA ASP A 110 -2.05 2.91 -53.94
C ASP A 110 -1.52 4.02 -53.03
N VAL A 111 -0.45 4.71 -53.45
CA VAL A 111 0.27 5.71 -52.63
C VAL A 111 -0.58 6.94 -52.29
N ASN A 112 -1.74 7.12 -52.94
CA ASN A 112 -2.60 8.31 -52.83
C ASN A 112 -3.95 8.06 -52.11
N ALA A 113 -4.12 6.92 -51.43
CA ALA A 113 -5.33 6.58 -50.68
C ALA A 113 -5.31 7.10 -49.24
#